data_AF-A0A220S8F2-F1
#
_entry.id   AF-A0A220S8F2-F1
#
_cell.length_a   1.000
_cell.length_b   1.000
_cell.length_c   1.000
_cell.angle_alpha   90.00
_cell.angle_beta   90.00
_cell.angle_gamma   90.00
#
_symmetry.space_group_name_H-M   'P 1'
#
loop_
_entity.id
_entity.type
_entity.pdbx_description
1 polymer ?
#
loop_
_entity_poly.entity_id
_entity_poly.type
_entity_poly.pdbx_seq_one_letter_code
_entity_poly.pdbx_strand_id
1 'polypeptide(L)'
;MLTGKAKEDFEKWYIPLIRKREDIQDRYWDENLLSMIYRSGDIVLNAFFLEWFDSVGIYIQNWCSSAGIDRPEFDSEVFYKKKQHTYNDFFKTRQESLKWAIEKANEIYNQQL
;
A
#
# COMPACT_ATOMS: atom_id res chain seq x y z
N MET A 1 1.63 2.37 7.83
CA MET A 1 2.91 1.69 7.49
C MET A 1 2.77 0.21 7.85
N LEU A 2 3.35 -0.70 7.06
CA LEU A 2 3.16 -2.14 7.30
C LEU A 2 3.79 -2.60 8.61
N THR A 3 3.13 -3.54 9.28
CA THR A 3 3.56 -4.13 10.56
C THR A 3 3.32 -5.63 10.58
N GLY A 4 3.93 -6.33 11.55
CA GLY A 4 3.71 -7.75 11.77
C GLY A 4 4.00 -8.61 10.54
N LYS A 5 3.17 -9.63 10.33
CA LYS A 5 3.29 -10.59 9.22
C LYS A 5 3.15 -9.92 7.86
N ALA A 6 2.31 -8.88 7.75
CA ALA A 6 2.17 -8.11 6.51
C ALA A 6 3.52 -7.50 6.07
N LYS A 7 4.28 -6.94 7.02
CA LYS A 7 5.62 -6.40 6.72
C LYS A 7 6.58 -7.50 6.26
N GLU A 8 6.65 -8.60 6.99
CA GLU A 8 7.56 -9.71 6.66
C GLU A 8 7.27 -10.30 5.28
N ASP A 9 6.00 -10.48 4.94
CA ASP A 9 5.60 -11.06 3.66
C ASP A 9 5.76 -10.06 2.50
N PHE A 10 5.54 -8.76 2.74
CA PHE A 10 5.87 -7.71 1.79
C PHE A 10 7.37 -7.71 1.46
N GLU A 11 8.24 -7.78 2.47
CA GLU A 11 9.69 -7.78 2.27
C GLU A 11 10.15 -9.00 1.47
N LYS A 12 9.60 -10.18 1.77
CA LYS A 12 9.84 -11.42 1.02
C LYS A 12 9.32 -11.35 -0.42
N TRP A 13 8.24 -10.61 -0.67
CA TRP A 13 7.71 -10.37 -2.00
C TRP A 13 8.55 -9.37 -2.81
N TYR A 14 9.00 -8.29 -2.16
CA TYR A 14 9.72 -7.19 -2.81
C TYR A 14 11.13 -7.58 -3.26
N ILE A 15 11.88 -8.35 -2.45
CA ILE A 15 13.28 -8.70 -2.75
C ILE A 15 13.42 -9.46 -4.09
N PRO A 16 12.68 -10.55 -4.35
CA PRO A 16 12.77 -11.26 -5.63
C PRO A 16 12.31 -10.39 -6.81
N LEU A 17 11.35 -9.49 -6.59
CA LEU A 17 10.87 -8.58 -7.63
C LEU A 17 11.99 -7.64 -8.09
N ILE A 18 12.69 -7.01 -7.15
CA ILE A 18 13.75 -6.05 -7.48
C ILE A 18 15.03 -6.73 -7.99
N ARG A 19 15.34 -7.95 -7.51
CA ARG A 19 16.50 -8.72 -7.97
C ARG A 19 16.41 -9.19 -9.43
N LYS A 20 15.23 -9.15 -10.05
CA LYS A 20 15.07 -9.41 -11.50
C LYS A 20 15.69 -8.32 -12.38
N ARG A 21 16.01 -7.16 -11.80
CA ARG A 21 16.66 -6.08 -12.54
C ARG A 21 18.17 -6.35 -12.64
N GLU A 22 18.68 -6.38 -13.87
CA GLU A 22 20.09 -6.63 -14.18
C GLU A 22 21.04 -5.62 -13.49
N ASP A 23 20.60 -4.38 -13.29
CA ASP A 23 21.39 -3.34 -12.64
C ASP A 23 21.47 -3.51 -11.10
N ILE A 24 20.73 -4.46 -10.52
CA ILE A 24 20.59 -4.67 -9.08
C ILE A 24 21.04 -6.07 -8.64
N GLN A 25 20.80 -7.10 -9.47
CA GLN A 25 20.84 -8.53 -9.13
C GLN A 25 21.99 -8.95 -8.18
N ASP A 26 23.22 -8.50 -8.43
CA ASP A 26 24.41 -8.90 -7.65
C ASP A 26 25.11 -7.73 -6.94
N ARG A 27 24.50 -6.54 -6.94
CA ARG A 27 25.15 -5.30 -6.45
C ARG A 27 24.82 -4.93 -5.02
N TYR A 28 23.69 -5.42 -4.50
CA TYR A 28 23.16 -4.98 -3.22
C TYR A 28 22.73 -6.18 -2.36
N TRP A 29 22.98 -6.07 -1.06
CA TRP A 29 22.42 -6.98 -0.06
C TRP A 29 20.93 -6.70 0.13
N ASP A 30 20.17 -7.68 0.61
CA ASP A 30 18.71 -7.54 0.79
C ASP A 30 18.38 -6.38 1.73
N GLU A 31 19.18 -6.19 2.78
CA GLU A 31 19.02 -5.09 3.74
C GLU A 31 19.22 -3.72 3.06
N ASN A 32 20.11 -3.62 2.07
CA ASN A 32 20.27 -2.39 1.30
C ASN A 32 19.02 -2.12 0.47
N LEU A 33 18.45 -3.14 -0.17
CA LEU A 33 17.27 -3.02 -1.02
C LEU A 33 16.03 -2.64 -0.22
N LEU A 34 15.85 -3.26 0.97
CA LEU A 34 14.80 -2.88 1.91
C LEU A 34 14.98 -1.45 2.41
N SER A 35 16.20 -1.07 2.78
CA SER A 35 16.51 0.29 3.21
C SER A 35 16.22 1.31 2.09
N MET A 36 16.53 0.99 0.84
CA MET A 36 16.22 1.85 -0.30
C MET A 36 14.73 2.09 -0.46
N ILE A 37 13.90 1.04 -0.41
CA ILE A 37 12.45 1.21 -0.58
C ILE A 37 11.82 1.98 0.58
N TYR A 38 12.19 1.69 1.83
CA TYR A 38 11.68 2.43 2.99
C TYR A 38 12.16 3.89 3.04
N ARG A 39 13.24 4.24 2.34
CA ARG A 39 13.74 5.62 2.21
C ARG A 39 13.30 6.31 0.92
N SER A 40 12.56 5.64 0.05
CA SER A 40 12.12 6.19 -1.25
C SER A 40 11.04 7.27 -1.15
N GLY A 41 10.54 7.52 0.06
CA GLY A 41 9.44 8.44 0.33
C GLY A 41 8.07 7.80 0.13
N ASP A 42 7.05 8.43 0.74
CA ASP A 42 5.72 7.84 0.86
C ASP A 42 5.05 7.53 -0.49
N ILE A 43 5.29 8.34 -1.52
CA ILE A 43 4.66 8.14 -2.84
C ILE A 43 5.11 6.82 -3.46
N VAL A 44 6.43 6.60 -3.52
CA VAL A 44 7.01 5.40 -4.11
C VAL A 44 6.68 4.19 -3.24
N LEU A 45 6.85 4.32 -1.93
CA LEU A 45 6.55 3.24 -0.98
C LEU A 45 5.08 2.80 -1.05
N ASN A 46 4.14 3.75 -1.10
CA ASN A 46 2.71 3.43 -1.20
C ASN A 46 2.36 2.75 -2.52
N ALA A 47 3.02 3.09 -3.63
CA ALA A 47 2.81 2.40 -4.90
C ALA A 47 3.19 0.91 -4.82
N PHE A 48 4.30 0.58 -4.15
CA PHE A 48 4.69 -0.82 -3.92
C PHE A 48 3.75 -1.53 -2.95
N PHE A 49 3.23 -0.84 -1.92
CA PHE A 49 2.22 -1.44 -1.04
C PHE A 49 0.93 -1.76 -1.78
N LEU A 50 0.45 -0.88 -2.67
CA LEU A 50 -0.73 -1.13 -3.50
C LEU A 50 -0.55 -2.38 -4.38
N GLU A 51 0.56 -2.44 -5.13
CA GLU A 51 0.87 -3.58 -5.99
C GLU A 51 0.97 -4.90 -5.19
N TRP A 52 1.58 -4.84 -4.01
CA TRP A 52 1.68 -6.00 -3.15
C TRP A 52 0.31 -6.45 -2.62
N PHE A 53 -0.51 -5.52 -2.13
CA PHE A 53 -1.86 -5.85 -1.64
C PHE A 53 -2.73 -6.48 -2.73
N ASP A 54 -2.67 -5.96 -3.96
CA ASP A 54 -3.37 -6.55 -5.10
C ASP A 54 -2.91 -8.00 -5.36
N SER A 55 -1.61 -8.27 -5.22
CA SER A 55 -1.04 -9.62 -5.38
C SER A 55 -1.52 -10.64 -4.32
N VAL A 56 -1.96 -10.16 -3.16
CA VAL A 56 -2.50 -10.99 -2.06
C VAL A 56 -4.04 -10.90 -1.95
N GLY A 57 -4.69 -10.29 -2.94
CA GLY A 57 -6.15 -10.23 -3.06
C GLY A 57 -6.85 -9.23 -2.14
N ILE A 58 -6.12 -8.20 -1.69
CA ILE A 58 -6.67 -7.04 -0.99
C ILE A 58 -6.62 -5.85 -1.95
N TYR A 59 -7.77 -5.39 -2.43
CA TYR A 59 -7.82 -4.34 -3.45
C TYR A 59 -8.16 -2.99 -2.82
N ILE A 60 -7.35 -1.98 -3.11
CA ILE A 60 -7.56 -0.61 -2.64
C ILE A 60 -8.06 0.24 -3.81
N GLN A 61 -9.22 0.88 -3.62
CA GLN A 61 -9.76 1.89 -4.53
C GLN A 61 -9.72 3.26 -3.84
N ASN A 62 -9.51 4.31 -4.62
CA ASN A 62 -9.38 5.67 -4.12
C ASN A 62 -10.10 6.60 -5.10
N TRP A 63 -11.04 7.40 -4.61
CA TRP A 63 -11.82 8.30 -5.46
C TRP A 63 -11.64 9.75 -5.03
N CYS A 64 -11.97 10.63 -5.97
CA CYS A 64 -12.04 12.07 -5.77
C CYS A 64 -13.46 12.49 -6.07
N SER A 65 -14.16 12.97 -5.05
CA SER A 65 -15.47 13.57 -5.18
C SER A 65 -15.34 15.08 -5.25
N SER A 66 -16.07 15.67 -6.21
CA SER A 66 -16.32 17.11 -6.26
C SER A 66 -17.80 17.44 -6.09
N ALA A 67 -18.62 16.44 -5.72
CA ALA A 67 -20.06 16.57 -5.66
C ALA A 67 -20.48 17.43 -4.45
N GLY A 68 -20.74 18.70 -4.68
CA GLY A 68 -21.44 19.60 -3.74
C GLY A 68 -20.57 20.41 -2.78
N ILE A 69 -19.26 20.55 -3.02
CA ILE A 69 -18.33 21.20 -2.09
C ILE A 69 -17.35 22.12 -2.85
N ASP A 70 -16.98 23.25 -2.23
CA ASP A 70 -16.03 24.24 -2.77
C ASP A 70 -14.61 23.68 -3.02
N ARG A 71 -14.30 22.48 -2.54
CA ARG A 71 -13.00 21.81 -2.70
C ARG A 71 -13.15 20.31 -2.96
N PRO A 72 -12.20 19.68 -3.68
CA PRO A 72 -12.17 18.23 -3.85
C PRO A 72 -12.04 17.51 -2.51
N GLU A 73 -12.74 16.40 -2.38
CA GLU A 73 -12.69 15.49 -1.25
C GLU A 73 -12.33 14.08 -1.72
N PHE A 74 -11.66 13.31 -0.88
CA PHE A 74 -11.13 12.00 -1.24
C PHE A 74 -11.66 10.93 -0.30
N ASP A 75 -11.99 9.77 -0.83
CA ASP A 75 -12.33 8.57 -0.07
C ASP A 75 -11.53 7.38 -0.60
N SER A 76 -11.56 6.29 0.16
CA SER A 76 -10.96 5.03 -0.24
C SER A 76 -11.78 3.85 0.25
N GLU A 77 -11.73 2.78 -0.51
CA GLU A 77 -12.37 1.52 -0.20
C GLU A 77 -11.34 0.40 -0.24
N VAL A 78 -11.41 -0.52 0.73
CA VAL A 78 -10.56 -1.71 0.77
C VAL A 78 -11.45 -2.94 0.63
N PHE A 79 -11.19 -3.76 -0.38
CA PHE A 79 -11.94 -4.97 -0.67
C PHE A 79 -11.14 -6.22 -0.35
N TYR A 80 -11.72 -7.13 0.44
CA TYR A 80 -11.14 -8.46 0.70
C TYR A 80 -12.25 -9.51 0.81
N LYS A 81 -12.13 -10.63 0.08
CA LYS A 81 -13.12 -11.74 0.08
C LYS A 81 -14.57 -11.26 -0.09
N LYS A 82 -14.82 -10.35 -1.03
CA LYS A 82 -16.14 -9.73 -1.31
C LYS A 82 -16.70 -8.84 -0.18
N LYS A 83 -15.91 -8.51 0.84
CA LYS A 83 -16.25 -7.51 1.87
C LYS A 83 -15.61 -6.19 1.51
N GLN A 84 -16.40 -5.12 1.59
CA GLN A 84 -15.97 -3.74 1.39
C GLN A 84 -15.76 -3.08 2.75
N HIS A 85 -14.62 -2.42 2.90
CA HIS A 85 -14.26 -1.65 4.07
C HIS A 85 -14.05 -0.20 3.64
N THR A 86 -14.96 0.68 4.00
CA THR A 86 -14.89 2.12 3.70
C THR A 86 -14.59 2.91 4.96
N TYR A 87 -13.98 4.08 4.77
CA TYR A 87 -14.02 5.14 5.77
C TYR A 87 -15.36 5.86 5.63
N ASN A 88 -16.00 6.20 6.75
CA ASN A 88 -17.34 6.82 6.71
C ASN A 88 -17.30 8.32 6.43
N ASP A 89 -16.12 8.95 6.53
CA ASP A 89 -15.91 10.38 6.24
C ASP A 89 -15.02 10.57 5.02
N PHE A 90 -14.91 11.82 4.54
CA PHE A 90 -13.98 12.19 3.48
C PHE A 90 -12.67 12.78 4.02
N PHE A 91 -11.59 12.55 3.28
CA PHE A 91 -10.27 13.12 3.50
C PHE A 91 -10.05 14.37 2.66
N LYS A 92 -9.26 15.31 3.18
CA LYS A 92 -8.92 16.55 2.47
C LYS A 92 -7.92 16.32 1.34
N THR A 93 -7.09 15.28 1.46
CA THR A 93 -6.06 14.96 0.48
C THR A 93 -6.11 13.49 0.08
N ARG A 94 -5.69 13.23 -1.15
CA ARG A 94 -5.53 11.87 -1.66
C ARG A 94 -4.58 11.03 -0.80
N GLN A 95 -3.50 11.66 -0.31
CA GLN A 95 -2.47 11.01 0.49
C GLN A 95 -3.01 10.54 1.84
N GLU A 96 -3.83 11.36 2.52
CA GLU A 96 -4.49 10.96 3.77
C GLU A 96 -5.44 9.78 3.52
N SER A 97 -6.25 9.85 2.47
CA SER A 97 -7.18 8.78 2.07
C SER A 97 -6.47 7.46 1.78
N LEU A 98 -5.40 7.52 0.97
CA LEU A 98 -4.59 6.35 0.64
C LEU A 98 -3.87 5.78 1.88
N LYS A 99 -3.36 6.63 2.76
CA LYS A 99 -2.71 6.19 4.00
C LYS A 99 -3.67 5.38 4.87
N TRP A 100 -4.89 5.88 5.06
CA TRP A 100 -5.93 5.15 5.79
C TRP A 100 -6.21 3.79 5.13
N ALA A 101 -6.33 3.74 3.80
CA ALA A 101 -6.62 2.51 3.08
C ALA A 101 -5.50 1.47 3.23
N ILE A 102 -4.24 1.89 3.14
CA ILE A 102 -3.05 1.03 3.36
C ILE A 102 -3.01 0.53 4.80
N GLU A 103 -3.32 1.37 5.78
CA GLU A 103 -3.42 0.96 7.19
C GLU A 103 -4.52 -0.09 7.37
N LYS A 104 -5.68 0.11 6.73
CA LYS A 104 -6.78 -0.84 6.80
C LYS A 104 -6.47 -2.17 6.12
N ALA A 105 -5.80 -2.13 4.97
CA ALA A 105 -5.33 -3.33 4.28
C ALA A 105 -4.29 -4.10 5.12
N ASN A 106 -3.38 -3.40 5.80
CA ASN A 106 -2.42 -3.99 6.73
C ASN A 106 -3.11 -4.67 7.93
N GLU A 107 -4.15 -4.06 8.49
CA GLU A 107 -4.97 -4.69 9.55
C GLU A 107 -5.64 -5.97 9.05
N ILE A 108 -6.29 -5.92 7.88
CA ILE A 108 -6.97 -7.06 7.28
C ILE A 108 -5.99 -8.21 7.07
N TYR A 109 -4.82 -7.92 6.50
CA TYR A 109 -3.79 -8.93 6.26
C TYR A 109 -3.36 -9.60 7.56
N ASN A 110 -2.88 -8.82 8.54
CA ASN A 110 -2.36 -9.37 9.80
C ASN A 110 -3.40 -10.16 10.63
N GLN A 111 -4.70 -9.92 10.42
CA GLN A 111 -5.76 -10.61 11.15
C GLN A 111 -6.29 -11.86 10.45
N GLN A 112 -6.08 -12.00 9.14
CA GLN A 112 -6.81 -12.97 8.31
C GLN A 112 -5.91 -13.83 7.41
N LEU A 113 -4.60 -13.57 7.35
CA LEU A 113 -3.61 -14.20 6.48
C LEU A 113 -2.31 -14.45 7.28
#